data_AF-A0A951BBJ6-F1
#
_entry.id   AF-A0A951BBJ6-F1
#
_cell.length_a   1.000
_cell.length_b   1.000
_cell.length_c   1.000
_cell.angle_alpha   90.00
_cell.angle_beta   90.00
_cell.angle_gamma   90.00
#
_symmetry.space_group_name_H-M   'P 1'
#
loop_
_entity.id
_entity.type
_entity.pdbx_description
1 polymer ?
#
loop_
_entity_poly.entity_id
_entity_poly.type
_entity_poly.pdbx_seq_one_letter_code
_entity_poly.pdbx_strand_id
1 'polypeptide(L)'
;MAETISKSRSGKTHASKKIRVIGVPLDLGQSRRGVDMGPSAVRVAGLEARLEALGHVVEDAGNVAVAIAETKSEGDPQAKYVKEIAKTCTNEADLIVKTLESGSVPLVLGGDHSVAAGTVIGVAEFFRRKNQKIGLIWIDAHADINTP
;
A
#
# COMPACT_ATOMS: atom_id res chain seq x y z
N MET A 1 42.02 20.21 30.48
CA MET A 1 41.06 19.09 30.54
C MET A 1 39.94 19.37 29.56
N ALA A 2 39.57 18.35 28.79
CA ALA A 2 38.68 18.26 27.63
C ALA A 2 37.63 19.37 27.36
N GLU A 3 37.73 19.99 26.19
CA GLU A 3 36.60 20.59 25.48
C GLU A 3 35.66 19.49 24.98
N THR A 4 34.41 19.51 25.42
CA THR A 4 33.37 18.62 24.91
C THR A 4 32.74 19.25 23.66
N ILE A 5 33.18 18.79 22.48
CA ILE A 5 32.57 19.15 21.21
C ILE A 5 31.19 18.48 21.11
N SER A 6 30.13 19.23 21.41
CA SER A 6 28.76 18.87 21.06
C SER A 6 28.61 18.93 19.54
N LYS A 7 28.83 17.80 18.86
CA LYS A 7 28.42 17.63 17.46
C LYS A 7 26.90 17.53 17.43
N SER A 8 26.21 18.65 17.20
CA SER A 8 24.81 18.58 16.78
C SER A 8 24.80 17.88 15.42
N ARG A 9 24.23 16.67 15.38
CA ARG A 9 23.92 16.03 14.11
C ARG A 9 22.76 16.81 13.53
N SER A 10 23.07 17.79 12.67
CA SER A 10 22.10 18.34 11.72
C SER A 10 21.64 17.19 10.82
N GLY A 11 20.59 16.49 11.27
CA GLY A 11 19.90 15.49 10.46
C GLY A 11 19.33 16.23 9.25
N LYS A 12 19.64 15.75 8.04
CA LYS A 12 19.01 16.26 6.82
C LYS A 12 17.50 16.22 7.03
N THR A 13 16.86 17.39 7.09
CA THR A 13 15.40 17.47 7.16
C THR A 13 14.85 16.94 5.84
N HIS A 14 14.24 15.76 5.87
CA HIS A 14 13.50 15.25 4.72
C HIS A 14 12.38 16.24 4.39
N ALA A 15 12.20 16.56 3.10
CA ALA A 15 11.11 17.46 2.70
C ALA A 15 9.77 16.87 3.15
N SER A 16 8.94 17.70 3.79
CA SER A 16 7.61 17.28 4.23
C SER A 16 6.77 16.80 3.04
N LYS A 17 6.04 15.71 3.23
CA LYS A 17 5.16 15.08 2.24
C LYS A 17 3.78 14.92 2.87
N LYS A 18 2.75 15.03 2.04
CA LYS A 18 1.41 14.54 2.39
C LYS A 18 1.37 13.04 2.08
N ILE A 19 1.10 12.23 3.08
CA ILE A 19 0.99 10.78 2.95
C ILE A 19 -0.45 10.40 3.22
N ARG A 20 -1.05 9.64 2.30
CA ARG A 20 -2.38 9.08 2.50
C ARG A 20 -2.24 7.58 2.74
N VAL A 21 -2.54 7.15 3.95
CA VAL A 21 -2.52 5.73 4.34
C VAL A 21 -3.80 5.08 3.81
N ILE A 22 -3.66 3.96 3.11
CA ILE A 22 -4.78 3.20 2.54
C ILE A 22 -4.61 1.75 2.97
N GLY A 23 -5.56 1.23 3.73
CA GLY A 23 -5.57 -0.20 4.04
C GLY A 23 -6.29 -1.00 2.97
N VAL A 24 -5.73 -2.13 2.58
CA VAL A 24 -6.33 -3.07 1.64
C VAL A 24 -6.22 -4.46 2.26
N PRO A 25 -7.19 -4.85 3.11
CA PRO A 25 -7.16 -6.12 3.86
C PRO A 25 -7.53 -7.31 2.95
N LEU A 26 -6.83 -7.45 1.82
CA LEU A 26 -7.05 -8.49 0.82
C LEU A 26 -6.36 -9.79 1.27
N ASP A 27 -7.15 -10.84 1.42
CA ASP A 27 -6.73 -12.16 1.92
C ASP A 27 -7.37 -13.28 1.07
N LEU A 28 -7.45 -13.05 -0.23
CA LEU A 28 -8.11 -13.93 -1.20
C LEU A 28 -7.13 -14.48 -2.25
N GLY A 29 -5.96 -13.87 -2.39
CA GLY A 29 -4.93 -14.29 -3.35
C GLY A 29 -4.13 -15.51 -2.91
N GLN A 30 -4.41 -16.04 -1.71
CA GLN A 30 -3.67 -17.13 -1.10
C GLN A 30 -4.54 -17.88 -0.07
N SER A 31 -4.02 -18.99 0.49
CA SER A 31 -4.80 -19.90 1.33
C SER A 31 -4.65 -19.71 2.85
N ARG A 32 -3.63 -18.97 3.32
CA ARG A 32 -3.34 -18.75 4.75
C ARG A 32 -4.01 -17.49 5.27
N ARG A 33 -5.13 -17.67 5.97
CA ARG A 33 -5.90 -16.54 6.49
C ARG A 33 -5.15 -15.70 7.53
N GLY A 34 -5.56 -14.45 7.67
CA GLY A 34 -5.14 -13.54 8.73
C GLY A 34 -4.28 -12.36 8.27
N VAL A 35 -3.86 -12.34 7.00
CA VAL A 35 -3.14 -11.19 6.44
C VAL A 35 -4.06 -9.97 6.26
N ASP A 36 -5.38 -10.16 6.25
CA ASP A 36 -6.39 -9.10 6.31
C ASP A 36 -6.26 -8.22 7.56
N MET A 37 -5.67 -8.74 8.65
CA MET A 37 -5.37 -7.96 9.86
C MET A 37 -4.13 -7.07 9.72
N GLY A 38 -3.32 -7.24 8.68
CA GLY A 38 -2.07 -6.51 8.44
C GLY A 38 -2.23 -4.98 8.54
N PRO A 39 -3.20 -4.36 7.84
CA PRO A 39 -3.41 -2.91 7.92
C PRO A 39 -3.68 -2.43 9.35
N SER A 40 -4.51 -3.17 10.10
CA SER A 40 -4.82 -2.84 11.50
C SER A 40 -3.60 -3.00 12.40
N ALA A 41 -2.84 -4.08 12.23
CA ALA A 41 -1.64 -4.33 13.04
C ALA A 41 -0.58 -3.23 12.87
N VAL A 42 -0.35 -2.79 11.63
CA VAL A 42 0.63 -1.72 11.34
C VAL A 42 0.17 -0.38 11.91
N ARG A 43 -1.14 -0.05 11.82
CA ARG A 43 -1.69 1.16 12.46
C ARG A 43 -1.50 1.12 13.97
N VAL A 44 -1.86 0.02 14.62
CA VAL A 44 -1.70 -0.17 16.08
C VAL A 44 -0.24 -0.07 16.51
N ALA A 45 0.71 -0.47 15.66
CA ALA A 45 2.15 -0.30 15.92
C ALA A 45 2.64 1.18 15.87
N GLY A 46 1.74 2.13 15.62
CA GLY A 46 2.00 3.56 15.67
C GLY A 46 2.53 4.14 14.36
N LEU A 47 2.09 3.63 13.22
CA LEU A 47 2.53 4.10 11.89
C LEU A 47 2.37 5.62 11.73
N GLU A 48 1.18 6.14 11.95
CA GLU A 48 0.86 7.57 11.74
C GLU A 48 1.75 8.45 12.61
N ALA A 49 1.80 8.19 13.92
CA ALA A 49 2.62 8.95 14.86
C ALA A 49 4.11 8.97 14.47
N ARG A 50 4.63 7.86 13.93
CA ARG A 50 6.03 7.79 13.46
C ARG A 50 6.24 8.58 12.17
N LEU A 51 5.31 8.54 11.22
CA LEU A 51 5.37 9.34 10.00
C LEU A 51 5.27 10.84 10.30
N GLU A 52 4.42 11.23 11.24
CA GLU A 52 4.29 12.61 11.72
C GLU A 52 5.56 13.07 12.44
N ALA A 53 6.16 12.23 13.29
CA ALA A 53 7.44 12.52 13.93
C ALA A 53 8.61 12.71 12.93
N LEU A 54 8.50 12.15 11.71
CA LEU A 54 9.42 12.39 10.61
C LEU A 54 9.14 13.70 9.85
N GLY A 55 8.10 14.45 10.23
CA GLY A 55 7.73 15.75 9.64
C GLY A 55 6.77 15.65 8.45
N HIS A 56 6.08 14.52 8.27
CA HIS A 56 5.06 14.35 7.24
C HIS A 56 3.67 14.74 7.74
N VAL A 57 2.78 15.09 6.80
CA VAL A 57 1.35 15.27 7.07
C VAL A 57 0.65 13.98 6.67
N VAL A 58 -0.05 13.35 7.60
CA VAL A 58 -0.64 12.02 7.39
C VAL A 58 -2.17 12.13 7.39
N GLU A 59 -2.81 11.52 6.41
CA GLU A 59 -4.25 11.29 6.36
C GLU A 59 -4.50 9.79 6.25
N ASP A 60 -5.27 9.20 7.16
CA ASP A 60 -5.71 7.81 7.03
C ASP A 60 -7.05 7.76 6.29
N ALA A 61 -7.07 7.06 5.15
CA ALA A 61 -8.25 6.87 4.31
C ALA A 61 -9.10 5.66 4.76
N GLY A 62 -8.70 4.95 5.82
CA GLY A 62 -9.34 3.72 6.26
C GLY A 62 -9.01 2.53 5.35
N ASN A 63 -9.94 1.58 5.26
CA ASN A 63 -9.77 0.36 4.48
C ASN A 63 -10.65 0.36 3.22
N VAL A 64 -10.09 -0.10 2.10
CA VAL A 64 -10.85 -0.52 0.93
C VAL A 64 -11.71 -1.72 1.33
N ALA A 65 -12.96 -1.74 0.86
CA ALA A 65 -13.86 -2.87 1.11
C ALA A 65 -13.39 -4.10 0.34
N VAL A 66 -13.17 -5.19 1.06
CA VAL A 66 -12.79 -6.50 0.52
C VAL A 66 -13.92 -7.49 0.78
N ALA A 67 -14.13 -8.42 -0.15
CA ALA A 67 -15.11 -9.48 0.03
C ALA A 67 -14.66 -10.48 1.10
N ILE A 68 -15.60 -10.93 1.93
CA ILE A 68 -15.37 -11.98 2.92
C ILE A 68 -15.37 -13.33 2.20
N ALA A 69 -14.28 -14.09 2.29
CA ALA A 69 -14.07 -15.34 1.54
C ALA A 69 -15.23 -16.33 1.74
N GLU A 70 -15.70 -16.49 2.97
CA GLU A 70 -16.78 -17.40 3.39
C GLU A 70 -18.12 -17.07 2.73
N THR A 71 -18.27 -15.86 2.19
CA THR A 71 -19.49 -15.39 1.51
C THR A 71 -19.41 -15.51 -0.02
N LYS A 72 -18.32 -16.07 -0.54
CA LYS A 72 -17.99 -16.11 -1.97
C LYS A 72 -17.69 -17.52 -2.44
N SER A 73 -17.87 -17.75 -3.74
CA SER A 73 -17.46 -18.98 -4.39
C SER A 73 -16.02 -18.84 -4.86
N GLU A 74 -15.21 -19.88 -4.68
CA GLU A 74 -13.82 -19.92 -5.16
C GLU A 74 -13.71 -19.73 -6.68
N GLY A 75 -14.73 -20.15 -7.44
CA GLY A 75 -14.70 -20.04 -8.90
C GLY A 75 -13.68 -20.98 -9.54
N ASP A 76 -12.71 -20.42 -10.26
CA ASP A 76 -11.69 -21.18 -10.99
C ASP A 76 -10.64 -21.76 -10.03
N PRO A 77 -10.38 -23.09 -10.02
CA PRO A 77 -9.36 -23.70 -9.17
C PRO A 77 -7.93 -23.18 -9.41
N GLN A 78 -7.61 -22.69 -10.61
CA GLN A 78 -6.30 -22.12 -10.95
C GLN A 78 -6.22 -20.61 -10.66
N ALA A 79 -7.36 -19.95 -10.43
CA ALA A 79 -7.46 -18.52 -10.15
C ALA A 79 -8.61 -18.24 -9.17
N LYS A 80 -8.46 -18.76 -7.94
CA LYS A 80 -9.50 -18.66 -6.91
C LYS A 80 -9.82 -17.20 -6.60
N TYR A 81 -11.12 -16.88 -6.48
CA TYR A 81 -11.62 -15.55 -6.13
C TYR A 81 -11.17 -14.42 -7.07
N VAL A 82 -10.75 -14.72 -8.31
CA VAL A 82 -10.19 -13.74 -9.24
C VAL A 82 -11.13 -12.55 -9.49
N LYS A 83 -12.45 -12.76 -9.46
CA LYS A 83 -13.44 -11.69 -9.65
C LYS A 83 -13.44 -10.71 -8.48
N GLU A 84 -13.35 -11.22 -7.26
CA GLU A 84 -13.30 -10.45 -6.02
C GLU A 84 -11.97 -9.71 -5.87
N ILE A 85 -10.85 -10.37 -6.23
CA ILE A 85 -9.51 -9.78 -6.27
C ILE A 85 -9.50 -8.63 -7.29
N ALA A 86 -9.91 -8.87 -8.53
CA ALA A 86 -9.92 -7.86 -9.58
C ALA A 86 -10.80 -6.64 -9.22
N LYS A 87 -11.96 -6.88 -8.59
CA LYS A 87 -12.83 -5.80 -8.10
C LYS A 87 -12.14 -4.98 -7.01
N THR A 88 -11.49 -5.63 -6.05
CA THR A 88 -10.77 -4.95 -4.97
C THR A 88 -9.63 -4.10 -5.53
N CYS A 89 -8.80 -4.68 -6.40
CA CYS A 89 -7.68 -3.99 -7.06
C CYS A 89 -8.13 -2.81 -7.91
N THR A 90 -9.31 -2.90 -8.55
CA THR A 90 -9.89 -1.78 -9.32
C THR A 90 -10.29 -0.62 -8.38
N ASN A 91 -11.00 -0.92 -7.29
CA ASN A 91 -11.39 0.09 -6.30
C ASN A 91 -10.17 0.75 -5.64
N GLU A 92 -9.13 -0.05 -5.35
CA GLU A 92 -7.85 0.43 -4.83
C GLU A 92 -7.16 1.36 -5.84
N ALA A 93 -7.05 0.95 -7.10
CA ALA A 93 -6.44 1.74 -8.16
C ALA A 93 -7.11 3.12 -8.31
N ASP A 94 -8.44 3.17 -8.27
CA ASP A 94 -9.21 4.42 -8.30
C ASP A 94 -8.88 5.35 -7.11
N LEU A 95 -8.74 4.77 -5.91
CA LEU A 95 -8.37 5.52 -4.72
C LEU A 95 -6.93 6.05 -4.80
N ILE A 96 -6.01 5.27 -5.37
CA ILE A 96 -4.62 5.68 -5.59
C ILE A 96 -4.53 6.83 -6.59
N VAL A 97 -5.27 6.77 -7.69
CA VAL A 97 -5.35 7.87 -8.66
C VAL A 97 -5.84 9.14 -7.98
N LYS A 98 -6.94 9.09 -7.22
CA LYS A 98 -7.46 10.24 -6.46
C LYS A 98 -6.44 10.78 -5.45
N THR A 99 -5.71 9.87 -4.80
CA THR A 99 -4.65 10.23 -3.84
C THR A 99 -3.54 11.03 -4.51
N LEU A 100 -3.03 10.53 -5.64
CA LEU A 100 -1.98 11.20 -6.41
C LEU A 100 -2.47 12.53 -7.01
N GLU A 101 -3.71 12.59 -7.48
CA GLU A 101 -4.36 13.82 -7.97
C GLU A 101 -4.46 14.90 -6.87
N SER A 102 -4.65 14.50 -5.60
CA SER A 102 -4.64 15.42 -4.45
C SER A 102 -3.23 15.92 -4.06
N GLY A 103 -2.18 15.44 -4.72
CA GLY A 103 -0.79 15.75 -4.40
C GLY A 103 -0.23 14.98 -3.19
N SER A 104 -0.92 13.91 -2.76
CA SER A 104 -0.49 13.04 -1.67
C SER A 104 0.21 11.79 -2.20
N VAL A 105 1.16 11.27 -1.43
CA VAL A 105 1.82 10.00 -1.69
C VAL A 105 0.96 8.87 -1.08
N PRO A 106 0.48 7.90 -1.87
CA PRO A 106 -0.23 6.75 -1.34
C PRO A 106 0.74 5.84 -0.57
N LEU A 107 0.39 5.46 0.65
CA LEU A 107 1.02 4.39 1.41
C LEU A 107 -0.01 3.27 1.61
N VAL A 108 0.13 2.20 0.85
CA VAL A 108 -0.79 1.07 0.88
C VAL A 108 -0.33 0.05 1.91
N LEU A 109 -1.21 -0.27 2.86
CA LEU A 109 -1.03 -1.36 3.80
C LEU A 109 -1.84 -2.54 3.29
N GLY A 110 -1.16 -3.58 2.80
CA GLY A 110 -1.81 -4.73 2.21
C GLY A 110 -2.22 -5.80 3.21
N GLY A 111 -2.89 -6.82 2.67
CA GLY A 111 -2.85 -8.18 3.19
C GLY A 111 -1.87 -9.01 2.36
N ASP A 112 -2.38 -9.91 1.51
CA ASP A 112 -1.56 -10.66 0.55
C ASP A 112 -1.05 -9.80 -0.62
N HIS A 113 -0.09 -10.32 -1.39
CA HIS A 113 0.60 -9.54 -2.43
C HIS A 113 -0.25 -9.25 -3.67
N SER A 114 -1.45 -9.83 -3.81
CA SER A 114 -2.33 -9.52 -4.95
C SER A 114 -2.79 -8.05 -4.96
N VAL A 115 -2.74 -7.36 -3.81
CA VAL A 115 -2.92 -5.91 -3.68
C VAL A 115 -2.01 -5.10 -4.62
N ALA A 116 -0.81 -5.61 -4.91
CA ALA A 116 0.14 -4.89 -5.75
C ALA A 116 -0.40 -4.66 -7.18
N ALA A 117 -1.32 -5.50 -7.66
CA ALA A 117 -1.98 -5.26 -8.94
C ALA A 117 -2.75 -3.94 -8.91
N GLY A 118 -3.58 -3.69 -7.89
CA GLY A 118 -4.31 -2.44 -7.74
C GLY A 118 -3.36 -1.26 -7.54
N THR A 119 -2.34 -1.44 -6.70
CA THR A 119 -1.31 -0.41 -6.46
C THR A 119 -0.62 0.05 -7.74
N VAL A 120 -0.06 -0.90 -8.50
CA VAL A 120 0.69 -0.60 -9.73
C VAL A 120 -0.22 -0.04 -10.81
N ILE A 121 -1.44 -0.56 -10.97
CA ILE A 121 -2.42 -0.04 -11.95
C ILE A 121 -2.73 1.43 -11.65
N GLY A 122 -3.05 1.78 -10.40
CA GLY A 122 -3.39 3.16 -10.03
C GLY A 122 -2.24 4.15 -10.25
N VAL A 123 -1.03 3.77 -9.86
CA VAL A 123 0.18 4.59 -10.08
C VAL A 123 0.49 4.73 -11.58
N ALA A 124 0.47 3.62 -12.32
CA ALA A 124 0.73 3.60 -13.76
C ALA A 124 -0.28 4.48 -14.51
N GLU A 125 -1.56 4.39 -14.17
CA GLU A 125 -2.62 5.19 -14.77
C GLU A 125 -2.37 6.69 -14.60
N PHE A 126 -2.10 7.13 -13.37
CA PHE A 126 -1.85 8.54 -13.08
C PHE A 126 -0.65 9.10 -13.87
N PHE A 127 0.48 8.39 -13.89
CA PHE A 127 1.68 8.85 -14.59
C PHE A 127 1.55 8.73 -16.12
N ARG A 128 0.83 7.72 -16.62
CA ARG A 128 0.52 7.56 -18.04
C ARG A 128 -0.32 8.73 -18.57
N ARG A 129 -1.31 9.21 -17.81
CA ARG A 129 -2.09 10.43 -18.14
C ARG A 129 -1.21 11.68 -18.29
N LYS A 130 -0.03 11.68 -17.66
CA LYS A 130 0.97 12.75 -17.74
C LYS A 130 2.07 12.48 -18.76
N ASN A 131 1.95 11.43 -19.56
CA ASN A 131 2.99 10.96 -20.49
C ASN A 131 4.35 10.68 -19.80
N GLN A 132 4.30 10.18 -18.56
CA GLN A 132 5.46 9.83 -17.76
C GLN A 132 5.58 8.32 -17.60
N LYS A 133 6.82 7.83 -17.50
CA LYS A 133 7.13 6.42 -17.23
C LYS A 133 7.26 6.18 -15.72
N ILE A 134 6.93 4.98 -15.29
CA ILE A 134 7.17 4.50 -13.93
C ILE A 134 8.22 3.39 -13.94
N GLY A 135 8.93 3.23 -12.82
CA GLY A 135 9.75 2.05 -12.54
C GLY A 135 9.19 1.31 -11.33
N LEU A 136 9.39 0.00 -11.28
CA LEU A 136 8.95 -0.86 -10.18
C LEU A 136 10.18 -1.50 -9.52
N ILE A 137 10.30 -1.34 -8.22
CA ILE A 137 11.25 -2.08 -7.38
C ILE A 137 10.43 -3.09 -6.58
N TRP A 138 10.61 -4.38 -6.89
CA TRP A 138 9.92 -5.47 -6.21
C TRP A 138 10.88 -6.13 -5.22
N ILE A 139 10.56 -6.07 -3.93
CA ILE A 139 11.37 -6.66 -2.87
C ILE A 139 10.56 -7.77 -2.23
N ASP A 140 10.80 -9.00 -2.67
CA ASP A 140 10.12 -10.19 -2.17
C ASP A 140 11.05 -11.40 -2.34
N ALA A 141 10.80 -12.45 -1.57
CA ALA A 141 11.40 -13.76 -1.78
C ALA A 141 10.89 -14.44 -3.07
N HIS A 142 9.72 -14.04 -3.56
CA HIS A 142 9.08 -14.58 -4.76
C HIS A 142 8.96 -13.52 -5.85
N ALA A 143 8.95 -13.96 -7.12
CA ALA A 143 8.84 -13.04 -8.24
C ALA A 143 7.40 -12.60 -8.54
N ASP A 144 6.39 -13.36 -8.09
CA ASP A 144 4.96 -13.10 -8.29
C ASP A 144 4.53 -12.88 -9.76
N ILE A 145 5.10 -13.69 -10.66
CA ILE A 145 4.88 -13.66 -12.12
C ILE A 145 4.29 -14.95 -12.69
N ASN A 146 3.67 -15.79 -11.86
CA ASN A 146 3.02 -17.01 -12.34
C ASN A 146 1.74 -16.68 -13.12
N THR A 147 1.39 -17.52 -14.09
CA THR A 147 0.11 -17.47 -14.81
C THR A 147 -0.85 -18.55 -14.29
N PRO A 148 -2.17 -18.35 -14.39
CA PRO A 148 -3.14 -19.43 -14.17
C PRO A 148 -2.92 -20.64 -15.08
#